data_AF-A0AAT9GEI6-F1
#
_entry.id   AF-A0AAT9GEI6-F1
#
_cell.length_a   1.000
_cell.length_b   1.000
_cell.length_c   1.000
_cell.angle_alpha   90.00
_cell.angle_beta   90.00
_cell.angle_gamma   90.00
#
_symmetry.space_group_name_H-M   'P 1'
#
loop_
_entity.id
_entity.type
_entity.pdbx_description
1 polymer ?
#
loop_
_entity_poly.entity_id
_entity_poly.type
_entity_poly.pdbx_seq_one_letter_code
_entity_poly.pdbx_strand_id
1 'polypeptide(L)'
;MIEYMFASVGKTAFRGFIYDNSEHIGSVSYELGKKIEGCRIVQGYTQAKLASKIGLTHKEIHNFELGCKAITIKESYIIAGALSVNVIDLLPGPTVLRENSWYEDEDKEIVYLTKIHREIKDQELRKKLYPLVMVRIY
;
A
#
# COMPACT_ATOMS: atom_id res chain seq x y z
N MET A 1 -9.29 28.64 8.03
CA MET A 1 -10.14 27.43 8.07
C MET A 1 -10.93 27.36 6.77
N ILE A 2 -10.24 27.11 5.66
CA ILE A 2 -10.72 26.99 4.27
C ILE A 2 -9.66 26.15 3.52
N GLU A 3 -9.96 25.19 2.64
CA GLU A 3 -11.24 24.51 2.37
C GLU A 3 -11.17 23.05 2.92
N TYR A 4 -11.30 21.90 2.24
CA TYR A 4 -11.61 21.54 0.83
C TYR A 4 -12.62 20.38 0.77
N MET A 5 -13.53 20.42 -0.21
CA MET A 5 -14.51 19.35 -0.44
C MET A 5 -13.88 18.00 -0.83
N PHE A 6 -14.03 16.98 0.01
CA PHE A 6 -13.98 15.59 -0.46
C PHE A 6 -15.32 15.23 -1.12
N ALA A 7 -15.33 15.26 -2.46
CA ALA A 7 -16.53 14.98 -3.25
C ALA A 7 -17.04 13.53 -3.04
N SER A 8 -18.36 13.37 -3.06
CA SER A 8 -19.04 12.06 -2.94
C SER A 8 -18.77 11.18 -4.16
N VAL A 9 -17.79 10.27 -4.08
CA VAL A 9 -17.46 9.34 -5.16
C VAL A 9 -18.35 8.08 -5.11
N GLY A 10 -19.50 8.18 -5.77
CA GLY A 10 -20.20 7.08 -6.45
C GLY A 10 -20.33 5.71 -5.75
N LYS A 11 -21.42 5.51 -5.00
CA LYS A 11 -21.94 4.16 -4.68
C LYS A 11 -22.56 3.50 -5.93
N THR A 12 -21.75 2.85 -6.77
CA THR A 12 -22.25 2.15 -7.97
C THR A 12 -22.98 0.86 -7.62
N ALA A 13 -24.31 0.92 -7.55
CA ALA A 13 -25.16 -0.24 -7.30
C ALA A 13 -25.37 -1.07 -8.59
N PHE A 14 -24.92 -2.33 -8.59
CA PHE A 14 -25.36 -3.33 -9.56
C PHE A 14 -25.85 -4.58 -8.83
N ARG A 15 -27.10 -4.98 -9.10
CA ARG A 15 -27.68 -6.27 -8.68
C ARG A 15 -27.73 -6.55 -7.17
N GLY A 16 -27.96 -5.51 -6.36
CA GLY A 16 -28.41 -5.63 -4.96
C GLY A 16 -27.31 -5.68 -3.88
N PHE A 17 -26.04 -5.71 -4.25
CA PHE A 17 -24.93 -5.59 -3.30
C PHE A 17 -24.36 -4.18 -3.32
N ILE A 18 -24.28 -3.54 -2.16
CA ILE A 18 -23.47 -2.34 -1.96
C ILE A 18 -22.07 -2.82 -1.60
N TYR A 19 -21.16 -2.75 -2.56
CA TYR A 19 -19.74 -2.93 -2.31
C TYR A 19 -19.19 -1.64 -1.70
N ASP A 20 -18.70 -1.71 -0.46
CA ASP A 20 -17.92 -0.62 0.10
C ASP A 20 -16.49 -0.73 -0.43
N ASN A 21 -16.11 0.20 -1.30
CA ASN A 21 -14.77 0.21 -1.90
C ASN A 21 -13.69 0.64 -0.87
N SER A 22 -14.05 1.13 0.32
CA SER A 22 -13.07 1.67 1.27
C SER A 22 -12.09 0.63 1.82
N GLU A 23 -12.47 -0.65 1.91
CA GLU A 23 -11.62 -1.72 2.48
C GLU A 23 -10.44 -2.15 1.57
N HIS A 24 -10.40 -1.71 0.30
CA HIS A 24 -9.39 -2.17 -0.67
C HIS A 24 -8.56 -1.05 -1.31
N ILE A 25 -8.95 0.21 -1.17
CA ILE A 25 -8.20 1.36 -1.69
C ILE A 25 -6.81 1.40 -1.05
N GLY A 26 -5.76 1.50 -1.88
CA GLY A 26 -4.36 1.45 -1.45
C GLY A 26 -3.76 0.04 -1.28
N SER A 27 -4.51 -1.03 -1.57
CA SER A 27 -3.94 -2.38 -1.63
C SER A 27 -3.18 -2.63 -2.93
N VAL A 28 -2.14 -3.49 -2.88
CA VAL A 28 -1.36 -3.89 -4.07
C VAL A 28 -2.25 -4.47 -5.18
N SER A 29 -3.29 -5.24 -4.81
CA SER A 29 -4.28 -5.79 -5.73
C SER A 29 -5.11 -4.69 -6.42
N TYR A 30 -5.50 -3.65 -5.69
CA TYR A 30 -6.25 -2.52 -6.22
C TYR A 30 -5.42 -1.70 -7.22
N GLU A 31 -4.19 -1.34 -6.86
CA GLU A 31 -3.29 -0.56 -7.74
C GLU A 31 -2.98 -1.32 -9.04
N LEU A 32 -2.62 -2.61 -8.95
CA LEU A 32 -2.44 -3.50 -10.10
C LEU A 32 -3.73 -3.61 -10.94
N GLY A 33 -4.89 -3.71 -10.27
CA GLY A 33 -6.20 -3.67 -10.90
C GLY A 33 -6.46 -2.38 -11.70
N LYS A 34 -6.09 -1.21 -11.15
CA LYS A 34 -6.26 0.08 -11.83
C LYS A 34 -5.29 0.30 -12.98
N LYS A 35 -4.07 -0.25 -12.91
CA LYS A 35 -3.16 -0.32 -14.07
C LYS A 35 -3.77 -1.15 -15.21
N ILE A 36 -4.32 -2.32 -14.89
CA ILE A 36 -4.99 -3.19 -15.86
C ILE A 36 -6.22 -2.50 -16.48
N GLU A 37 -7.08 -1.87 -15.67
CA GLU A 37 -8.23 -1.11 -16.15
C GLU A 37 -7.81 0.01 -17.12
N GLY A 38 -6.79 0.81 -16.77
CA GLY A 38 -6.26 1.87 -17.62
C GLY A 38 -5.73 1.34 -18.96
N CYS A 39 -4.86 0.33 -18.94
CA CYS A 39 -4.32 -0.29 -20.15
C CYS A 39 -5.41 -0.91 -21.03
N ARG A 40 -6.43 -1.55 -20.42
CA ARG A 40 -7.60 -2.10 -21.11
C ARG A 40 -8.43 -1.01 -21.81
N ILE A 41 -8.65 0.12 -21.14
CA ILE A 41 -9.41 1.25 -21.70
C ILE A 41 -8.67 1.89 -22.88
N VAL A 42 -7.36 2.12 -22.78
CA VAL A 42 -6.52 2.67 -23.86
C VAL A 42 -6.59 1.83 -25.14
N GLN A 43 -6.80 0.52 -25.01
CA GLN A 43 -6.91 -0.40 -26.16
C GLN A 43 -8.34 -0.59 -26.69
N GLY A 44 -9.33 0.12 -26.15
CA GLY A 44 -10.74 -0.05 -26.53
C GLY A 44 -11.25 -1.47 -26.22
N TYR A 45 -10.84 -2.04 -25.09
CA TYR A 45 -11.30 -3.35 -24.63
C TYR A 45 -12.34 -3.19 -23.52
N THR A 46 -13.46 -3.92 -23.61
CA THR A 46 -14.39 -4.09 -22.49
C THR A 46 -13.87 -5.16 -21.52
N GLN A 47 -14.36 -5.19 -20.27
CA GLN A 47 -14.03 -6.26 -19.32
C GLN A 47 -14.31 -7.65 -19.93
N ALA A 48 -15.42 -7.80 -20.67
CA ALA A 48 -15.74 -9.02 -21.42
C ALA A 48 -14.70 -9.35 -22.51
N LYS A 49 -14.29 -8.37 -23.32
CA LYS A 49 -13.34 -8.58 -24.43
C LYS A 49 -11.95 -8.97 -23.93
N LEU A 50 -11.49 -8.42 -22.81
CA LEU A 50 -10.27 -8.89 -22.15
C LEU A 50 -10.46 -10.32 -21.61
N ALA A 51 -11.55 -10.58 -20.88
CA ALA A 51 -11.85 -11.89 -20.29
C ALA A 51 -11.82 -13.02 -21.34
N SER A 52 -12.52 -12.84 -22.46
CA SER A 52 -12.54 -13.79 -23.58
C SER A 52 -11.17 -14.00 -24.24
N LYS A 53 -10.28 -13.00 -24.23
CA LYS A 53 -8.93 -13.11 -24.79
C LYS A 53 -7.99 -13.96 -23.92
N ILE A 54 -8.31 -14.16 -22.64
CA ILE A 54 -7.47 -14.89 -21.67
C ILE A 54 -8.17 -16.07 -20.97
N GLY A 55 -9.37 -16.45 -21.41
CA GLY A 55 -10.10 -17.60 -20.88
C GLY A 55 -10.69 -17.40 -19.48
N LEU A 56 -10.87 -16.15 -19.02
CA LEU A 56 -11.50 -15.81 -17.73
C LEU A 56 -12.94 -15.34 -17.92
N THR A 57 -13.66 -15.17 -16.80
CA THR A 57 -14.99 -14.57 -16.79
C THR A 57 -14.94 -13.04 -16.68
N HIS A 58 -15.98 -12.35 -17.19
CA HIS A 58 -16.17 -10.91 -16.96
C HIS A 58 -16.10 -10.55 -15.46
N LYS A 59 -16.69 -11.39 -14.60
CA LYS A 59 -16.73 -11.15 -13.15
C LYS A 59 -15.33 -11.17 -12.53
N GLU A 60 -14.41 -11.98 -13.03
CA GLU A 60 -13.03 -11.99 -12.53
C GLU A 60 -12.25 -10.75 -12.96
N ILE A 61 -12.38 -10.30 -14.21
CA ILE A 61 -11.77 -9.02 -14.64
C ILE A 61 -12.33 -7.85 -13.81
N HIS A 62 -13.63 -7.85 -13.55
CA HIS A 62 -14.28 -6.87 -12.68
C HIS A 62 -13.72 -6.90 -11.25
N ASN A 63 -13.59 -8.10 -10.65
CA ASN A 63 -13.04 -8.26 -9.31
C ASN A 63 -11.53 -7.93 -9.23
N PHE A 64 -10.77 -8.12 -10.32
CA PHE A 64 -9.38 -7.68 -10.42
C PHE A 64 -9.28 -6.16 -10.46
N GLU A 65 -10.08 -5.50 -11.31
CA GLU A 65 -10.07 -4.03 -11.48
C GLU A 65 -10.65 -3.26 -10.28
N LEU A 66 -11.32 -3.95 -9.35
CA LEU A 66 -11.70 -3.44 -8.02
C LEU A 66 -10.73 -3.87 -6.90
N GLY A 67 -9.71 -4.69 -7.18
CA GLY A 67 -8.80 -5.24 -6.16
C GLY A 67 -9.38 -6.38 -5.30
N CYS A 68 -10.68 -6.65 -5.38
CA CYS A 68 -11.40 -7.68 -4.61
C CYS A 68 -10.93 -9.13 -4.85
N LYS A 69 -10.23 -9.42 -5.95
CA LYS A 69 -9.51 -10.69 -6.18
C LYS A 69 -8.02 -10.36 -6.37
N ALA A 70 -7.16 -10.99 -5.59
CA ALA A 70 -5.71 -10.90 -5.79
C ALA A 70 -5.32 -11.51 -7.15
N ILE A 71 -4.37 -10.88 -7.82
CA ILE A 71 -3.89 -11.28 -9.16
C ILE A 71 -2.55 -12.00 -8.97
N THR A 72 -2.46 -13.26 -9.39
CA THR A 72 -1.19 -14.00 -9.34
C THR A 72 -0.19 -13.49 -10.38
N ILE A 73 1.11 -13.75 -10.17
CA ILE A 73 2.16 -13.44 -11.16
C ILE A 73 1.86 -14.09 -12.52
N LYS A 74 1.30 -15.32 -12.52
CA LYS A 74 0.88 -15.99 -13.76
C LYS A 74 -0.25 -15.24 -14.47
N GLU A 75 -1.27 -14.80 -13.73
CA GLU A 75 -2.37 -14.00 -14.29
C GLU A 75 -1.87 -12.64 -14.80
N SER A 76 -0.94 -11.95 -14.11
CA SER A 76 -0.43 -10.66 -14.57
C SER A 76 0.40 -10.76 -15.85
N TYR A 77 1.21 -11.81 -16.04
CA TYR A 77 1.88 -12.07 -17.33
C TYR A 77 0.89 -12.36 -18.47
N ILE A 78 -0.16 -13.13 -18.20
CA ILE A 78 -1.20 -13.45 -19.19
C ILE A 78 -1.98 -12.18 -19.58
N ILE A 79 -2.32 -11.34 -18.60
CA ILE A 79 -3.00 -10.05 -18.82
C ILE A 79 -2.09 -9.07 -19.58
N ALA A 80 -0.81 -8.97 -19.21
CA ALA A 80 0.17 -8.13 -19.89
C ALA A 80 0.33 -8.51 -21.37
N GLY A 81 0.50 -9.81 -21.67
CA GLY A 81 0.56 -10.31 -23.04
C GLY A 81 -0.73 -10.07 -23.83
N ALA A 82 -1.89 -10.28 -23.20
CA ALA A 82 -3.18 -9.98 -23.80
C ALA A 82 -3.43 -8.49 -24.04
N LEU A 83 -2.78 -7.61 -23.25
CA LEU A 83 -2.77 -6.17 -23.43
C LEU A 83 -1.55 -5.66 -24.22
N SER A 84 -0.64 -6.54 -24.67
CA SER A 84 0.58 -6.15 -25.41
C SER A 84 1.44 -5.08 -24.71
N VAL A 85 1.45 -5.09 -23.37
CA VAL A 85 2.28 -4.21 -22.51
C VAL A 85 3.35 -5.03 -21.78
N ASN A 86 4.34 -4.39 -21.17
CA ASN A 86 5.23 -5.08 -20.25
C ASN A 86 4.48 -5.39 -18.94
N VAL A 87 4.78 -6.53 -18.30
CA VAL A 87 4.23 -6.84 -16.97
C VAL A 87 4.64 -5.79 -15.93
N ILE A 88 5.81 -5.16 -16.11
CA ILE A 88 6.31 -4.07 -15.26
C ILE A 88 5.39 -2.84 -15.33
N ASP A 89 4.79 -2.55 -16.49
CA ASP A 89 3.88 -1.41 -16.67
C ASP A 89 2.57 -1.57 -15.86
N LEU A 90 2.21 -2.82 -15.56
CA LEU A 90 1.05 -3.16 -14.74
C LEU A 90 1.34 -3.09 -13.23
N LEU A 91 2.60 -3.17 -12.80
CA LEU A 91 2.92 -3.19 -11.37
C LEU A 91 2.62 -1.81 -10.72
N PRO A 92 2.23 -1.78 -9.43
CA PRO A 92 2.31 -0.55 -8.66
C PRO A 92 3.76 -0.04 -8.64
N GLY A 93 3.92 1.27 -8.48
CA GLY A 93 5.24 1.85 -8.20
C GLY A 93 5.83 1.26 -6.91
N PRO A 94 7.17 1.27 -6.74
CA PRO A 94 7.78 0.76 -5.53
C PRO A 94 7.23 1.51 -4.32
N THR A 95 6.54 0.78 -3.43
CA THR A 95 6.10 1.32 -2.14
C THR A 95 7.33 1.82 -1.41
N VAL A 96 7.42 3.14 -1.22
CA VAL A 96 8.39 3.69 -0.28
C VAL A 96 7.99 3.13 1.07
N LEU A 97 8.80 2.20 1.59
CA LEU A 97 8.73 1.80 2.98
C LEU A 97 9.18 3.02 3.80
N ARG A 98 8.24 3.95 4.05
CA ARG A 98 8.36 4.87 5.17
C ARG A 98 8.46 3.96 6.37
N GLU A 99 9.64 3.93 7.00
CA GLU A 99 9.81 3.24 8.27
C GLU A 99 8.70 3.78 9.19
N ASN A 100 7.82 2.88 9.63
CA ASN A 100 6.77 3.24 10.56
C ASN A 100 7.50 3.67 11.82
N SER A 101 7.46 4.97 12.11
CA SER A 101 8.33 5.62 13.07
C SER A 101 7.87 5.39 14.52
N TRP A 102 7.78 4.12 14.90
CA TRP A 102 7.72 3.66 16.29
C TRP A 102 8.92 4.19 17.10
N TYR A 103 10.03 4.49 16.43
CA TYR A 103 11.22 5.14 17.00
C TYR A 103 11.09 6.66 17.20
N GLU A 104 10.07 7.34 16.66
CA GLU A 104 9.95 8.81 16.80
C GLU A 104 9.84 9.26 18.27
N ASP A 105 9.38 8.39 19.19
CA ASP A 105 9.39 8.65 20.64
C ASP A 105 10.54 7.93 21.39
N GLU A 106 11.01 6.76 20.95
CA GLU A 106 12.15 6.08 21.59
C GLU A 106 13.45 6.90 21.49
N ASP A 107 13.69 7.57 20.35
CA ASP A 107 14.81 8.51 20.19
C ASP A 107 14.72 9.69 21.17
N LYS A 108 13.50 10.18 21.47
CA LYS A 108 13.29 11.24 22.46
C LYS A 108 13.65 10.75 23.86
N GLU A 109 13.28 9.51 24.21
CA GLU A 109 13.63 8.92 25.50
C GLU A 109 15.14 8.70 25.64
N ILE A 110 15.82 8.17 24.60
CA ILE A 110 17.27 7.98 24.60
C ILE A 110 18.00 9.33 24.74
N VAL A 111 17.57 10.37 24.02
CA VAL A 111 18.15 11.73 24.15
C VAL A 111 17.92 12.32 25.54
N TYR A 112 16.73 12.12 26.12
CA TYR A 112 16.39 12.58 27.47
C TYR A 112 17.20 11.87 28.56
N LEU A 113 17.30 10.54 28.52
CA LEU A 113 18.12 9.74 29.42
C LEU A 113 19.62 10.06 29.27
N THR A 114 20.10 10.28 28.05
CA THR A 114 21.47 10.72 27.77
C THR A 114 21.76 12.11 28.37
N LYS A 115 20.79 13.03 28.34
CA LYS A 115 20.90 14.34 29.00
C LYS A 115 21.00 14.18 30.51
N ILE A 116 20.08 13.44 31.14
CA ILE A 116 20.10 13.17 32.59
C ILE A 116 21.43 12.54 33.01
N HIS A 117 21.91 11.53 32.30
CA HIS A 117 23.19 10.87 32.58
C HIS A 117 24.38 11.86 32.60
N ARG A 118 24.37 12.90 31.76
CA ARG A 118 25.42 13.93 31.73
C ARG A 118 25.32 14.92 32.89
N GLU A 119 24.10 15.17 33.39
CA GLU A 119 23.81 16.11 34.49
C GLU A 119 24.02 15.50 35.88
N ILE A 120 24.01 14.16 36.03
CA ILE A 120 24.38 13.47 37.27
C ILE A 120 25.85 13.76 37.62
N LYS A 121 26.05 14.46 38.74
CA LYS A 121 27.37 14.80 39.30
C LYS A 121 28.00 13.65 40.11
N ASP A 122 27.18 12.76 40.65
CA ASP A 122 27.62 11.56 41.38
C ASP A 122 28.20 10.52 40.40
N GLN A 123 29.50 10.24 40.52
CA GLN A 123 30.21 9.36 39.61
C GLN A 123 29.82 7.88 39.76
N GLU A 124 29.37 7.42 40.94
CA GLU A 124 29.00 6.02 41.16
C GLU A 124 27.58 5.73 40.67
N LEU A 125 26.63 6.65 40.90
CA LEU A 125 25.30 6.57 40.30
C LEU A 125 25.38 6.68 38.77
N ARG A 126 26.23 7.58 38.25
CA ARG A 126 26.43 7.73 36.80
C ARG A 126 27.02 6.48 36.14
N LYS A 127 28.01 5.82 36.76
CA LYS A 127 28.55 4.52 36.31
C LYS A 127 27.47 3.44 36.30
N LYS A 128 26.67 3.33 37.36
CA LYS A 128 25.59 2.32 37.48
C LYS A 128 24.48 2.50 36.43
N LEU A 129 24.22 3.72 35.99
CA LEU A 129 23.25 4.02 34.94
C LEU A 129 23.77 3.73 33.51
N TYR A 130 25.09 3.70 33.30
CA TYR A 130 25.72 3.60 31.98
C TYR A 130 25.25 2.40 31.13
N PRO A 131 25.09 1.16 31.66
CA PRO A 131 24.61 0.03 30.86
C PRO A 131 23.20 0.24 30.30
N LEU A 132 22.30 0.88 31.07
CA LEU A 132 20.90 1.07 30.66
C LEU A 132 20.75 2.05 29.50
N VAL A 133 21.67 3.02 29.38
CA VAL A 133 21.73 3.97 28.26
C VAL A 133 22.36 3.33 27.02
N MET A 134 23.41 2.51 27.18
CA MET A 134 24.17 1.95 26.05
C MET A 134 23.56 0.68 25.42
N VAL A 135 22.76 -0.09 26.16
CA VAL A 135 22.14 -1.35 25.66
C VAL A 135 21.04 -1.12 24.62
N ARG A 136 20.60 0.13 24.40
CA ARG A 136 19.55 0.50 23.43
C ARG A 136 20.07 0.97 22.05
N ILE A 137 21.38 0.96 21.82
CA ILE A 137 22.02 1.64 20.65
C ILE A 137 22.69 0.63 19.70
N TYR A 138 22.03 -0.50 19.44
CA TYR A 138 22.44 -1.60 18.55
C TYR A 138 21.24 -2.30 17.92
#